data_AF-A0A1C8ZX65-F1
#
_entry.id   AF-A0A1C8ZX65-F1
#
_cell.length_a   1.000
_cell.length_b   1.000
_cell.length_c   1.000
_cell.angle_alpha   90.00
_cell.angle_beta   90.00
_cell.angle_gamma   90.00
#
_symmetry.space_group_name_H-M   'P 1'
#
loop_
_entity.id
_entity.type
_entity.pdbx_description
1 polymer ?
#
loop_
_entity_poly.entity_id
_entity_poly.type
_entity_poly.pdbx_seq_one_letter_code
_entity_poly.pdbx_strand_id
1 'polypeptide(L)'
;MKVGMLLLIEGFIILLFGGIPAVFNFMNLQGFPYPLPTTFFESHWFIMIYGFFLTIIGNEILVALSVEWSGKPAPNYYVIVFAITVLISLLLSVLLPSSPYALYVVLISLAMLIYHSKIYFNSSQLGLKPTTYNYLLFATLMITIFITAFQTNFDLPWLSLIFPTLTIFSVMSRDIGLVFGGRLIRDKEIAAAYIFLLLGLLIYPLTLASVFIFLGWLLSFHGSGLLKAKGRLYPRISLSIAWTWLLASAILSLKSYDAFIHSIAVGFLFNTVFGVDAVLIDMLIASTGFHIKIKPSYIPIIILNIGLLLRTIYDLGFSSPLLILSAPLQGIGILSFYLNTFRQVFKQIRKGYKVEK
;
A
#
# COMPACT_ATOMS: atom_id res chain seq x y z
N MET A 1 24.67 6.62 2.27
CA MET A 1 23.28 6.54 1.80
C MET A 1 22.39 7.09 2.91
N LYS A 2 21.48 8.05 2.65
CA LYS A 2 20.59 8.53 3.72
C LYS A 2 19.72 7.36 4.20
N VAL A 3 19.46 7.26 5.49
CA VAL A 3 18.80 6.09 6.10
C VAL A 3 17.39 5.86 5.54
N GLY A 4 16.69 6.88 5.05
CA GLY A 4 15.39 6.69 4.37
C GLY A 4 15.45 5.92 3.04
N MET A 5 16.61 5.83 2.38
CA MET A 5 16.76 4.93 1.23
C MET A 5 16.82 3.46 1.64
N LEU A 6 17.20 3.16 2.88
CA LEU A 6 17.27 1.79 3.38
C LEU A 6 15.88 1.16 3.36
N LEU A 7 14.88 1.82 3.96
CA LEU A 7 13.50 1.33 3.97
C LEU A 7 12.92 1.18 2.56
N LEU A 8 13.24 2.10 1.65
CA LEU A 8 12.76 2.00 0.27
C LEU A 8 13.33 0.77 -0.45
N ILE A 9 14.63 0.53 -0.31
CA ILE A 9 15.31 -0.63 -0.90
C ILE A 9 14.81 -1.93 -0.26
N GLU A 10 14.69 -1.93 1.07
CA GLU A 10 14.18 -3.05 1.85
C GLU A 10 12.75 -3.41 1.40
N GLY A 11 11.84 -2.44 1.31
CA GLY A 11 10.48 -2.65 0.85
C GLY A 11 10.45 -3.23 -0.56
N PHE A 12 11.29 -2.75 -1.48
CA PHE A 12 11.39 -3.30 -2.83
C PHE A 12 11.91 -4.75 -2.84
N ILE A 13 12.93 -5.07 -2.03
CA ILE A 13 13.44 -6.43 -1.90
C ILE A 13 12.34 -7.35 -1.35
N ILE A 14 11.64 -6.93 -0.30
CA ILE A 14 10.55 -7.69 0.31
C ILE A 14 9.41 -7.92 -0.70
N LEU A 15 9.07 -6.91 -1.50
CA LEU A 15 8.10 -7.04 -2.59
C LEU A 15 8.49 -8.15 -3.58
N LEU A 16 9.77 -8.28 -3.93
CA LEU A 16 10.24 -9.36 -4.80
C LEU A 16 10.12 -10.73 -4.12
N PHE A 17 10.53 -10.83 -2.86
CA PHE A 17 10.47 -12.06 -2.07
C PHE A 17 9.04 -12.54 -1.81
N GLY A 18 8.08 -11.62 -1.65
CA GLY A 18 6.66 -11.96 -1.52
C GLY A 18 5.99 -12.19 -2.88
N GLY A 19 6.27 -11.33 -3.86
CA GLY A 19 5.56 -11.29 -5.14
C GLY A 19 5.93 -12.42 -6.09
N ILE A 20 7.21 -12.78 -6.21
CA ILE A 20 7.65 -13.82 -7.15
C ILE A 20 7.05 -15.19 -6.79
N PRO A 21 7.12 -15.66 -5.53
CA PRO A 21 6.49 -16.92 -5.15
C PRO A 21 4.98 -16.93 -5.37
N ALA A 22 4.29 -15.80 -5.14
CA ALA A 22 2.86 -15.70 -5.42
C ALA A 22 2.54 -15.83 -6.90
N VAL A 23 3.28 -15.14 -7.77
CA VAL A 23 3.11 -15.28 -9.23
C VAL A 23 3.27 -16.74 -9.65
N PHE A 24 4.34 -17.39 -9.18
CA PHE A 24 4.61 -18.79 -9.49
C PHE A 24 3.54 -19.74 -8.94
N ASN A 25 3.07 -19.52 -7.72
CA ASN A 25 2.03 -20.34 -7.12
C ASN A 25 0.71 -20.21 -7.89
N PHE A 26 0.32 -18.98 -8.26
CA PHE A 26 -0.89 -18.77 -9.02
C PHE A 26 -0.81 -19.33 -10.45
N MET A 27 0.36 -19.27 -11.10
CA MET A 27 0.57 -19.95 -12.37
C MET A 27 0.40 -21.47 -12.24
N ASN A 28 0.96 -22.08 -11.19
CA ASN A 28 0.78 -23.51 -10.91
C ASN A 28 -0.70 -23.87 -10.70
N LEU A 29 -1.42 -23.08 -9.89
CA LEU A 29 -2.87 -23.27 -9.66
C LEU A 29 -3.70 -23.13 -10.94
N GLN A 30 -3.22 -22.36 -11.91
CA GLN A 30 -3.86 -22.12 -13.20
C GLN A 30 -3.48 -23.15 -14.28
N GLY A 31 -2.69 -24.17 -13.93
CA GLY A 31 -2.34 -25.28 -14.83
C GLY A 31 -1.06 -25.05 -15.64
N PHE A 32 -0.12 -24.23 -15.15
CA PHE A 32 1.20 -24.14 -15.79
C PHE A 32 1.91 -25.50 -15.78
N PRO A 33 2.49 -25.96 -16.90
CA PRO A 33 2.89 -27.35 -17.09
C PRO A 33 4.17 -27.77 -16.34
N TYR A 34 4.89 -26.82 -15.73
CA TYR A 34 6.15 -27.10 -15.02
C TYR A 34 6.03 -26.69 -13.55
N PRO A 35 6.62 -27.45 -12.61
CA PRO A 35 6.64 -27.06 -11.22
C PRO A 35 7.50 -25.81 -11.04
N LEU A 36 6.86 -24.69 -10.69
CA LEU A 36 7.55 -23.45 -10.35
C LEU A 36 7.93 -23.39 -8.86
N PRO A 37 9.04 -22.71 -8.49
CA PRO A 37 9.47 -22.63 -7.11
C PRO A 37 8.58 -21.67 -6.30
N THR A 38 7.60 -22.22 -5.57
CA THR A 38 6.63 -21.46 -4.75
C THR A 38 7.09 -21.24 -3.31
N THR A 39 8.39 -21.38 -3.05
CA THR A 39 8.99 -21.24 -1.72
C THR A 39 8.54 -19.92 -1.08
N PHE A 40 8.06 -19.98 0.16
CA PHE A 40 7.49 -18.84 0.93
C PHE A 40 6.07 -18.41 0.59
N PHE A 41 5.35 -19.10 -0.30
CA PHE A 41 3.95 -18.75 -0.59
C PHE A 41 3.05 -18.81 0.65
N GLU A 42 3.29 -19.74 1.58
CA GLU A 42 2.53 -19.83 2.84
C GLU A 42 2.61 -18.54 3.67
N SER A 43 3.78 -17.90 3.69
CA SER A 43 4.00 -16.62 4.38
C SER A 43 3.72 -15.41 3.46
N HIS A 44 3.24 -15.59 2.23
CA HIS A 44 3.10 -14.53 1.23
C HIS A 44 2.30 -13.33 1.76
N TRP A 45 1.13 -13.59 2.34
CA TRP A 45 0.28 -12.51 2.84
C TRP A 45 0.99 -11.71 3.95
N PHE A 46 1.72 -12.40 4.83
CA PHE A 46 2.47 -11.77 5.92
C PHE A 46 3.61 -10.91 5.36
N ILE A 47 4.36 -11.45 4.40
CA ILE A 47 5.46 -10.76 3.71
C ILE A 47 4.95 -9.50 2.99
N MET A 48 3.80 -9.59 2.32
CA MET A 48 3.24 -8.44 1.61
C MET A 48 2.71 -7.36 2.56
N ILE A 49 1.98 -7.74 3.62
CA ILE A 49 1.32 -6.80 4.52
C ILE A 49 2.28 -6.25 5.58
N TYR A 50 2.86 -7.13 6.38
CA TYR A 50 3.73 -6.77 7.50
C TYR A 50 5.20 -6.66 7.11
N GLY A 51 5.57 -7.04 5.88
CA GLY A 51 6.85 -6.70 5.28
C GLY A 51 6.73 -5.48 4.37
N PHE A 52 6.29 -5.68 3.13
CA PHE A 52 6.33 -4.65 2.10
C PHE A 52 5.53 -3.38 2.48
N PHE A 53 4.24 -3.51 2.80
CA PHE A 53 3.43 -2.34 3.14
C PHE A 53 3.89 -1.69 4.45
N LEU A 54 4.24 -2.47 5.48
CA LEU A 54 4.75 -1.93 6.73
C LEU A 54 6.05 -1.14 6.54
N THR A 55 6.98 -1.63 5.72
CA THR A 55 8.23 -0.91 5.42
C THR A 55 7.96 0.38 4.65
N ILE A 56 7.09 0.36 3.63
CA ILE A 56 6.75 1.55 2.84
C ILE A 56 6.02 2.60 3.69
N ILE A 57 5.04 2.18 4.50
CA ILE A 57 4.31 3.05 5.42
C ILE A 57 5.24 3.59 6.51
N GLY A 58 6.12 2.75 7.03
CA GLY A 58 7.16 3.16 7.97
C GLY A 58 8.09 4.22 7.37
N ASN A 59 8.40 4.14 6.07
CA ASN A 59 9.17 5.16 5.37
C ASN A 59 8.39 6.48 5.23
N GLU A 60 7.09 6.41 4.93
CA GLU A 60 6.24 7.61 4.86
C GLU A 60 6.23 8.33 6.21
N ILE A 61 6.02 7.58 7.29
CA ILE A 61 5.99 8.11 8.66
C ILE A 61 7.39 8.62 9.04
N LEU A 62 8.36 7.73 9.17
CA LEU A 62 9.65 8.04 9.78
C LEU A 62 10.52 8.98 8.93
N VAL A 63 10.25 9.12 7.63
CA VAL A 63 11.08 9.91 6.73
C VAL A 63 10.29 11.04 6.08
N ALA A 64 9.30 10.75 5.23
CA ALA A 64 8.63 11.78 4.43
C ALA A 64 7.85 12.77 5.31
N LEU A 65 6.91 12.27 6.12
CA LEU A 65 6.12 13.08 7.06
C LEU A 65 6.98 13.71 8.13
N SER A 66 8.00 13.00 8.60
CA SER A 66 8.90 13.53 9.64
C SER A 66 9.64 14.78 9.13
N VAL A 67 10.08 14.77 7.87
CA VAL A 67 10.67 15.94 7.21
C VAL A 67 9.64 17.04 7.03
N GLU A 68 8.43 16.73 6.59
CA GLU A 68 7.37 17.74 6.39
C GLU A 68 6.97 18.44 7.70
N TRP A 69 6.85 17.69 8.80
CA TRP A 69 6.43 18.25 10.10
C TRP A 69 7.56 18.85 10.91
N SER A 70 8.73 18.20 10.96
CA SER A 70 9.83 18.58 11.86
C SER A 70 11.06 19.15 11.16
N GLY A 71 11.05 19.21 9.82
CA GLY A 71 12.17 19.66 8.99
C GLY A 71 13.32 18.65 8.88
N LYS A 72 13.20 17.48 9.51
CA LYS A 72 14.22 16.42 9.49
C LYS A 72 13.58 15.03 9.56
N PRO A 73 14.24 14.00 9.00
CA PRO A 73 13.77 12.63 9.19
C PRO A 73 13.90 12.20 10.66
N ALA A 74 13.24 11.09 11.02
CA ALA A 74 13.44 10.42 12.29
C ALA A 74 14.93 10.11 12.52
N PRO A 75 15.38 10.04 13.79
CA PRO A 75 16.76 9.68 14.09
C PRO A 75 17.18 8.36 13.42
N ASN A 76 18.38 8.32 12.84
CA ASN A 76 18.87 7.17 12.07
C ASN A 76 18.77 5.83 12.82
N TYR A 77 19.11 5.81 14.11
CA TYR A 77 19.01 4.60 14.94
C TYR A 77 17.57 4.08 15.00
N TYR A 78 16.59 4.98 15.01
CA TYR A 78 15.17 4.64 15.09
C TYR A 78 14.69 3.98 13.81
N VAL A 79 15.09 4.52 12.66
CA VAL A 79 14.79 3.96 11.34
C VAL A 79 15.46 2.59 11.14
N ILE A 80 16.72 2.45 11.57
CA ILE A 80 17.46 1.19 11.48
C ILE A 80 16.82 0.12 12.38
N VAL A 81 16.47 0.46 13.62
CA VAL A 81 15.79 -0.49 14.53
C VAL A 81 14.45 -0.91 13.94
N PHE A 82 13.67 0.02 13.39
CA PHE A 82 12.41 -0.30 12.72
C PHE A 82 12.62 -1.29 11.56
N ALA A 83 13.55 -1.02 10.64
CA ALA A 83 13.93 -1.92 9.54
C ALA A 83 14.29 -3.33 10.04
N ILE A 84 15.17 -3.41 11.06
CA ILE A 84 15.60 -4.68 11.63
C ILE A 84 14.40 -5.44 12.23
N THR A 85 13.51 -4.76 12.95
CA THR A 85 12.32 -5.42 13.51
C THR A 85 11.41 -5.99 12.42
N VAL A 86 11.20 -5.28 11.31
CA VAL A 86 10.43 -5.79 10.17
C VAL A 86 11.12 -7.04 9.60
N LEU A 87 12.41 -6.99 9.30
CA LEU A 87 13.15 -8.14 8.77
C LEU A 87 13.15 -9.36 9.71
N ILE A 88 13.28 -9.14 11.02
CA ILE A 88 13.19 -10.22 12.02
C ILE A 88 11.79 -10.83 12.00
N SER A 89 10.73 -10.01 11.93
CA SER A 89 9.36 -10.53 11.87
C SER A 89 9.14 -11.42 10.63
N LEU A 90 9.69 -11.02 9.48
CA LEU A 90 9.62 -11.80 8.25
C LEU A 90 10.40 -13.11 8.36
N LEU A 91 11.61 -13.07 8.90
CA LEU A 91 12.42 -14.27 9.13
C LEU A 91 11.68 -15.25 10.05
N LEU A 92 11.08 -14.77 11.14
CA LEU A 92 10.29 -15.60 12.03
C LEU A 92 9.04 -16.17 11.35
N SER A 93 8.35 -15.39 10.51
CA SER A 93 7.16 -15.85 9.77
C SER A 93 7.46 -16.97 8.77
N VAL A 94 8.71 -17.05 8.30
CA VAL A 94 9.18 -18.08 7.35
C VAL A 94 9.74 -19.29 8.09
N LEU A 95 10.55 -19.08 9.14
CA LEU A 95 11.18 -20.16 9.89
C LEU A 95 10.22 -20.86 10.86
N LEU A 96 9.22 -20.14 11.38
CA LEU A 96 8.27 -20.61 12.37
C LEU A 96 6.82 -20.20 11.99
N PRO A 97 6.26 -20.70 10.87
CA PRO A 97 4.99 -20.21 10.32
C PRO A 97 3.79 -20.30 11.27
N SER A 98 3.77 -21.31 12.14
CA SER A 98 2.69 -21.51 13.12
C SER A 98 2.91 -20.78 14.45
N SER A 99 3.98 -19.99 14.58
CA SER A 99 4.32 -19.31 15.82
C SER A 99 3.84 -17.86 15.87
N PRO A 100 3.29 -17.37 16.99
CA PRO A 100 2.88 -15.98 17.13
C PRO A 100 4.07 -15.00 17.24
N TYR A 101 5.31 -15.50 17.34
CA TYR A 101 6.48 -14.64 17.57
C TYR A 101 6.68 -13.59 16.47
N ALA A 102 6.38 -13.92 15.20
CA ALA A 102 6.45 -12.94 14.12
C ALA A 102 5.52 -11.74 14.37
N LEU A 103 4.29 -11.99 14.84
CA LEU A 103 3.30 -10.96 15.15
C LEU A 103 3.71 -10.11 16.36
N TYR A 104 4.33 -10.70 17.38
CA TYR A 104 4.86 -9.92 18.51
C TYR A 104 5.94 -8.93 18.08
N VAL A 105 6.79 -9.32 17.12
CA VAL A 105 7.80 -8.40 16.56
C VAL A 105 7.12 -7.30 15.73
N VAL A 106 6.07 -7.62 14.96
CA VAL A 106 5.26 -6.60 14.25
C VAL A 106 4.64 -5.60 15.23
N LEU A 107 4.13 -6.04 16.38
CA LEU A 107 3.60 -5.14 17.41
C LEU A 107 4.65 -4.14 17.91
N ILE A 108 5.91 -4.56 18.04
CA ILE A 108 7.01 -3.66 18.39
C ILE A 108 7.21 -2.61 17.29
N SER A 109 7.27 -3.02 16.03
CA SER A 109 7.40 -2.09 14.90
C SER A 109 6.24 -1.09 14.83
N LEU A 110 5.00 -1.53 15.06
CA LEU A 110 3.81 -0.66 15.10
C LEU A 110 3.86 0.31 16.29
N ALA A 111 4.25 -0.16 17.47
CA ALA A 111 4.41 0.68 18.66
C ALA A 111 5.45 1.79 18.44
N MET A 112 6.53 1.50 17.69
CA MET A 112 7.47 2.52 17.24
C MET A 112 6.77 3.57 16.37
N LEU A 113 6.06 3.17 15.30
CA LEU A 113 5.37 4.13 14.43
C LEU A 113 4.36 5.01 15.21
N ILE A 114 3.63 4.42 16.16
CA ILE A 114 2.69 5.14 17.04
C ILE A 114 3.43 6.14 17.93
N TYR A 115 4.52 5.73 18.57
CA TYR A 115 5.32 6.62 19.40
C TYR A 115 5.86 7.80 18.59
N HIS A 116 6.30 7.56 17.36
CA HIS A 116 6.79 8.61 16.48
C HIS A 116 5.68 9.53 15.96
N SER A 117 4.44 9.05 15.91
CA SER A 117 3.27 9.82 15.44
C SER A 117 3.00 11.10 16.25
N LYS A 118 3.55 11.21 17.47
CA LYS A 118 3.52 12.45 18.27
C LYS A 118 4.04 13.68 17.51
N ILE A 119 4.94 13.49 16.53
CA ILE A 119 5.47 14.59 15.73
C ILE A 119 4.37 15.26 14.89
N TYR A 120 3.43 14.47 14.36
CA TYR A 120 2.40 14.98 13.44
C TYR A 120 1.17 15.55 14.14
N PHE A 121 1.11 15.45 15.47
CA PHE A 121 0.12 16.13 16.29
C PHE A 121 0.54 17.54 16.72
N ASN A 122 1.78 17.92 16.41
CA ASN A 122 2.24 19.30 16.56
C ASN A 122 2.06 20.07 15.25
N SER A 123 2.14 21.40 15.33
CA SER A 123 2.20 22.25 14.13
C SER A 123 3.42 21.87 13.28
N SER A 124 3.25 21.82 11.97
CA SER A 124 4.34 21.54 11.03
C SER A 124 5.37 22.68 11.01
N GLN A 125 6.52 22.44 10.38
CA GLN A 125 7.54 23.46 10.14
C GLN A 125 6.99 24.66 9.36
N LEU A 126 5.98 24.44 8.51
CA LEU A 126 5.28 25.47 7.74
C LEU A 126 4.11 26.11 8.51
N GLY A 127 3.92 25.76 9.78
CA GLY A 127 2.82 26.26 10.63
C GLY A 127 1.47 25.62 10.35
N LEU A 128 1.42 24.51 9.59
CA LEU A 128 0.18 23.80 9.33
C LEU A 128 -0.25 23.04 10.59
N LYS A 129 -1.53 23.13 10.94
CA LYS A 129 -2.11 22.34 12.04
C LYS A 129 -2.36 20.90 11.57
N PRO A 130 -2.34 19.92 12.49
CA PRO A 130 -2.78 18.56 12.20
C PRO A 130 -4.17 18.57 11.56
N THR A 131 -4.34 17.77 10.51
CA THR A 131 -5.59 17.64 9.75
C THR A 131 -6.18 16.25 9.94
N THR A 132 -7.38 16.00 9.38
CA THR A 132 -8.04 14.69 9.42
C THR A 132 -7.11 13.54 9.03
N TYR A 133 -6.25 13.76 8.04
CA TYR A 133 -5.20 12.80 7.65
C TYR A 133 -4.37 12.28 8.84
N ASN A 134 -3.82 13.17 9.66
CA ASN A 134 -2.92 12.81 10.76
C ASN A 134 -3.65 11.94 11.81
N TYR A 135 -4.90 12.29 12.11
CA TYR A 135 -5.73 11.54 13.05
C TYR A 135 -6.13 10.17 12.50
N LEU A 136 -6.50 10.07 11.22
CA LEU A 136 -6.85 8.80 10.58
C LEU A 136 -5.64 7.86 10.45
N LEU A 137 -4.45 8.40 10.15
CA LEU A 137 -3.22 7.63 10.10
C LEU A 137 -2.91 7.02 11.49
N PHE A 138 -2.97 7.83 12.54
CA PHE A 138 -2.77 7.35 13.90
C PHE A 138 -3.82 6.33 14.33
N ALA A 139 -5.09 6.59 14.05
CA ALA A 139 -6.19 5.65 14.32
C ALA A 139 -5.93 4.31 13.61
N THR A 140 -5.45 4.33 12.37
CA THR A 140 -5.10 3.12 11.61
C THR A 140 -4.01 2.31 12.30
N LEU A 141 -2.95 2.95 12.77
CA LEU A 141 -1.87 2.27 13.49
C LEU A 141 -2.39 1.62 14.78
N MET A 142 -3.24 2.33 15.54
CA MET A 142 -3.87 1.79 16.75
C MET A 142 -4.74 0.58 16.44
N ILE A 143 -5.62 0.69 15.43
CA ILE A 143 -6.48 -0.41 14.97
C ILE A 143 -5.62 -1.60 14.52
N THR A 144 -4.52 -1.34 13.83
CA THR A 144 -3.60 -2.39 13.36
C THR A 144 -2.94 -3.10 14.54
N ILE A 145 -2.55 -2.41 15.62
CA ILE A 145 -2.10 -3.08 16.85
C ILE A 145 -3.15 -4.05 17.37
N PHE A 146 -4.42 -3.62 17.47
CA PHE A 146 -5.48 -4.50 17.96
C PHE A 146 -5.67 -5.72 17.05
N ILE A 147 -5.64 -5.53 15.73
CA ILE A 147 -5.76 -6.62 14.75
C ILE A 147 -4.57 -7.57 14.84
N THR A 148 -3.34 -7.06 14.83
CA THR A 148 -2.13 -7.88 14.93
C THR A 148 -2.10 -8.66 16.24
N ALA A 149 -2.50 -8.04 17.35
CA ALA A 149 -2.61 -8.72 18.64
C ALA A 149 -3.71 -9.79 18.62
N PHE A 150 -4.89 -9.50 18.07
CA PHE A 150 -5.94 -10.49 17.88
C PHE A 150 -5.47 -11.69 17.04
N GLN A 151 -4.71 -11.42 15.97
CA GLN A 151 -4.18 -12.43 15.07
C GLN A 151 -3.14 -13.37 15.72
N THR A 152 -2.60 -13.02 16.89
CA THR A 152 -1.73 -13.95 17.65
C THR A 152 -2.47 -15.20 18.11
N ASN A 153 -3.80 -15.14 18.19
CA ASN A 153 -4.66 -16.24 18.61
C ASN A 153 -5.60 -16.74 17.50
N PHE A 154 -5.82 -15.94 16.45
CA PHE A 154 -6.78 -16.24 15.38
C PHE A 154 -6.18 -15.96 13.99
N ASP A 155 -6.08 -16.99 13.15
CA ASP A 155 -5.56 -16.83 11.79
C ASP A 155 -6.65 -16.37 10.82
N LEU A 156 -6.89 -15.06 10.77
CA LEU A 156 -7.81 -14.42 9.83
C LEU A 156 -7.06 -13.44 8.93
N PRO A 157 -6.41 -13.89 7.83
CA PRO A 157 -5.48 -13.08 7.04
C PRO A 157 -6.09 -11.82 6.42
N TRP A 158 -7.39 -11.84 6.09
CA TRP A 158 -8.06 -10.67 5.50
C TRP A 158 -8.10 -9.47 6.44
N LEU A 159 -8.10 -9.68 7.77
CA LEU A 159 -8.08 -8.57 8.72
C LEU A 159 -6.80 -7.76 8.60
N SER A 160 -5.68 -8.38 8.21
CA SER A 160 -4.41 -7.69 7.97
C SER A 160 -4.52 -6.64 6.86
N LEU A 161 -5.46 -6.81 5.90
CA LEU A 161 -5.68 -5.82 4.83
C LEU A 161 -6.20 -4.48 5.35
N ILE A 162 -6.78 -4.44 6.55
CA ILE A 162 -7.22 -3.20 7.18
C ILE A 162 -6.06 -2.23 7.28
N PHE A 163 -4.87 -2.71 7.64
CA PHE A 163 -3.67 -1.86 7.79
C PHE A 163 -3.32 -1.07 6.52
N PRO A 164 -2.94 -1.70 5.39
CA PRO A 164 -2.55 -0.96 4.21
C PRO A 164 -3.74 -0.24 3.56
N THR A 165 -4.95 -0.80 3.62
CA THR A 165 -6.15 -0.17 3.05
C THR A 165 -6.46 1.15 3.73
N LEU A 166 -6.57 1.14 5.06
CA LEU A 166 -6.91 2.35 5.82
C LEU A 166 -5.74 3.33 5.87
N THR A 167 -4.50 2.86 5.83
CA THR A 167 -3.33 3.74 5.79
C THR A 167 -3.27 4.49 4.47
N ILE A 168 -3.33 3.77 3.34
CA ILE A 168 -3.33 4.38 2.01
C ILE A 168 -4.52 5.32 1.90
N PHE A 169 -5.71 4.90 2.33
CA PHE A 169 -6.90 5.75 2.35
C PHE A 169 -6.71 7.04 3.18
N SER A 170 -6.03 6.95 4.33
CA SER A 170 -5.70 8.11 5.15
C SER A 170 -4.75 9.05 4.40
N VAL A 171 -3.65 8.53 3.87
CA VAL A 171 -2.65 9.30 3.09
C VAL A 171 -3.28 10.00 1.88
N MET A 172 -4.21 9.32 1.21
CA MET A 172 -4.98 9.88 0.10
C MET A 172 -5.78 11.12 0.46
N SER A 173 -6.30 11.23 1.69
CA SER A 173 -7.04 12.41 2.13
C SER A 173 -6.20 13.70 2.07
N ARG A 174 -4.87 13.59 2.15
CA ARG A 174 -3.92 14.68 1.89
C ARG A 174 -3.62 14.80 0.40
N ASP A 175 -3.19 13.70 -0.21
CA ASP A 175 -2.49 13.76 -1.50
C ASP A 175 -3.39 14.02 -2.71
N ILE A 176 -4.66 13.61 -2.65
CA ILE A 176 -5.62 13.92 -3.73
C ILE A 176 -5.69 15.43 -3.97
N GLY A 177 -5.61 16.23 -2.90
CA GLY A 177 -5.67 17.69 -2.98
C GLY A 177 -4.44 18.29 -3.66
N LEU A 178 -3.27 17.69 -3.43
CA LEU A 178 -1.99 18.07 -4.04
C LEU A 178 -1.96 17.70 -5.53
N VAL A 179 -2.42 16.50 -5.86
CA VAL A 179 -2.42 15.95 -7.22
C VAL A 179 -3.41 16.67 -8.14
N PHE A 180 -4.54 17.14 -7.61
CA PHE A 180 -5.59 17.83 -8.36
C PHE A 180 -5.63 19.35 -8.13
N GLY A 181 -4.56 19.95 -7.61
CA GLY A 181 -4.39 21.40 -7.63
C GLY A 181 -5.38 22.20 -6.78
N GLY A 182 -5.94 21.62 -5.72
CA GLY A 182 -6.58 22.37 -4.64
C GLY A 182 -8.12 22.23 -4.47
N ARG A 183 -8.49 21.81 -3.25
CA ARG A 183 -9.69 22.13 -2.44
C ARG A 183 -11.09 21.69 -2.92
N LEU A 184 -11.28 20.40 -3.15
CA LEU A 184 -12.62 19.81 -3.04
C LEU A 184 -12.64 18.51 -2.22
N ILE A 185 -11.73 18.38 -1.24
CA ILE A 185 -11.79 17.25 -0.30
C ILE A 185 -12.78 17.60 0.82
N ARG A 186 -13.75 16.71 1.02
CA ARG A 186 -14.73 16.80 2.10
C ARG A 186 -14.30 15.89 3.24
N ASP A 187 -13.46 16.42 4.13
CA ASP A 187 -12.82 15.65 5.20
C ASP A 187 -13.80 14.83 6.06
N LYS A 188 -15.00 15.35 6.30
CA LYS A 188 -16.05 14.64 7.04
C LYS A 188 -16.55 13.39 6.31
N GLU A 189 -16.72 13.48 4.99
CA GLU A 189 -17.14 12.35 4.17
C GLU A 189 -16.02 11.32 4.05
N ILE A 190 -14.76 11.77 3.96
CA ILE A 190 -13.59 10.88 3.99
C ILE A 190 -13.48 10.16 5.34
N ALA A 191 -13.65 10.84 6.47
CA ALA A 191 -13.65 10.22 7.78
C ALA A 191 -14.80 9.22 7.96
N ALA A 192 -16.00 9.54 7.47
CA ALA A 192 -17.13 8.61 7.47
C ALA A 192 -16.84 7.39 6.58
N ALA A 193 -16.29 7.60 5.38
CA ALA A 193 -15.88 6.54 4.47
C ALA A 193 -14.85 5.60 5.12
N TYR A 194 -13.87 6.15 5.82
CA TYR A 194 -12.88 5.38 6.59
C TYR A 194 -13.56 4.43 7.59
N ILE A 195 -14.53 4.93 8.37
CA ILE A 195 -15.25 4.12 9.35
C ILE A 195 -16.05 3.02 8.67
N PHE A 196 -16.74 3.32 7.57
CA PHE A 196 -17.49 2.32 6.81
C PHE A 196 -16.58 1.25 6.19
N LEU A 197 -15.42 1.64 5.63
CA LEU A 197 -14.43 0.68 5.13
C LEU A 197 -13.90 -0.21 6.26
N LEU A 198 -13.57 0.37 7.41
CA LEU A 198 -13.14 -0.39 8.59
C LEU A 198 -14.20 -1.41 9.02
N LEU A 199 -15.44 -0.98 9.20
CA LEU A 199 -16.54 -1.86 9.59
C LEU A 199 -16.78 -2.96 8.56
N GLY A 200 -16.75 -2.61 7.27
CA GLY A 200 -16.90 -3.56 6.18
C GLY A 200 -15.83 -4.66 6.19
N LEU A 201 -14.56 -4.29 6.41
CA LEU A 201 -13.46 -5.24 6.49
C LEU A 201 -13.51 -6.10 7.77
N LEU A 202 -13.92 -5.52 8.90
CA LEU A 202 -14.01 -6.24 10.18
C LEU A 202 -15.09 -7.31 10.18
N ILE A 203 -16.25 -7.04 9.56
CA ILE A 203 -17.39 -7.97 9.59
C ILE A 203 -17.45 -8.92 8.40
N TYR A 204 -16.54 -8.81 7.44
CA TYR A 204 -16.41 -9.79 6.36
C TYR A 204 -16.19 -11.20 6.97
N PRO A 205 -16.90 -12.26 6.51
CA PRO A 205 -17.64 -12.40 5.24
C PRO A 205 -19.17 -12.15 5.30
N LEU A 206 -19.69 -11.49 6.33
CA LEU A 206 -21.14 -11.23 6.39
C LEU A 206 -21.60 -10.36 5.21
N THR A 207 -22.81 -10.60 4.69
CA THR A 207 -23.39 -9.81 3.57
C THR A 207 -23.40 -8.31 3.84
N LEU A 208 -23.57 -7.92 5.11
CA LEU A 208 -23.52 -6.52 5.54
C LEU A 208 -22.16 -5.85 5.28
N ALA A 209 -21.07 -6.62 5.18
CA ALA A 209 -19.75 -6.12 4.80
C ALA A 209 -19.80 -5.41 3.44
N SER A 210 -20.46 -6.02 2.46
CA SER A 210 -20.64 -5.45 1.11
C SER A 210 -21.30 -4.07 1.16
N VAL A 211 -22.33 -3.91 2.00
CA VAL A 211 -23.05 -2.64 2.19
C VAL A 211 -22.13 -1.59 2.78
N PHE A 212 -21.37 -1.91 3.83
CA PHE A 212 -20.44 -0.96 4.43
C PHE A 212 -19.29 -0.60 3.49
N ILE A 213 -18.73 -1.55 2.74
CA ILE A 213 -17.69 -1.26 1.75
C ILE A 213 -18.25 -0.38 0.62
N PHE A 214 -19.47 -0.63 0.17
CA PHE A 214 -20.15 0.22 -0.82
C PHE A 214 -20.37 1.64 -0.31
N LEU A 215 -20.84 1.82 0.93
CA LEU A 215 -21.01 3.14 1.55
C LEU A 215 -19.65 3.85 1.71
N GLY A 216 -18.61 3.12 2.11
CA GLY A 216 -17.23 3.62 2.16
C GLY A 216 -16.73 4.06 0.79
N TRP A 217 -16.98 3.27 -0.26
CA TRP A 217 -16.68 3.64 -1.63
C TRP A 217 -17.45 4.89 -2.06
N LEU A 218 -18.76 4.96 -1.83
CA LEU A 218 -19.61 6.07 -2.28
C LEU A 218 -19.17 7.39 -1.64
N LEU A 219 -19.00 7.39 -0.32
CA LEU A 219 -18.56 8.56 0.44
C LEU A 219 -17.13 8.97 0.09
N SER A 220 -16.23 8.02 -0.12
CA SER A 220 -14.86 8.33 -0.52
C SER A 220 -14.78 8.87 -1.95
N PHE A 221 -15.57 8.34 -2.87
CA PHE A 221 -15.61 8.78 -4.26
C PHE A 221 -16.15 10.20 -4.37
N HIS A 222 -17.22 10.48 -3.64
CA HIS A 222 -17.79 11.82 -3.59
C HIS A 222 -16.90 12.80 -2.81
N GLY A 223 -16.43 12.39 -1.63
CA GLY A 223 -15.63 13.21 -0.73
C GLY A 223 -14.24 13.53 -1.25
N SER A 224 -13.66 12.69 -2.11
CA SER A 224 -12.39 12.97 -2.79
C SER A 224 -12.50 14.02 -3.89
N GLY A 225 -13.73 14.29 -4.38
CA GLY A 225 -13.95 15.20 -5.49
C GLY A 225 -13.40 14.68 -6.84
N LEU A 226 -13.03 13.39 -6.95
CA LEU A 226 -12.38 12.80 -8.13
C LEU A 226 -13.16 13.05 -9.44
N LEU A 227 -14.50 13.05 -9.39
CA LEU A 227 -15.37 13.37 -10.53
C LEU A 227 -15.16 14.78 -11.08
N LYS A 228 -14.88 15.74 -10.20
CA LYS A 228 -14.74 17.17 -10.54
C LYS A 228 -13.28 17.60 -10.59
N ALA A 229 -12.35 16.69 -10.32
CA ALA A 229 -10.94 16.96 -10.25
C ALA A 229 -10.40 17.48 -11.60
N LYS A 230 -9.83 18.67 -11.56
CA LYS A 230 -9.00 19.22 -12.63
C LYS A 230 -7.56 18.93 -12.27
N GLY A 231 -6.78 18.34 -13.17
CA GLY A 231 -5.41 17.94 -12.83
C GLY A 231 -4.79 17.04 -13.87
N ARG A 232 -3.62 16.49 -13.54
CA ARG A 232 -2.86 15.61 -14.44
C ARG A 232 -3.70 14.37 -14.80
N LEU A 233 -3.69 14.00 -16.08
CA LEU A 233 -4.50 12.90 -16.60
C LEU A 233 -4.13 11.55 -15.97
N TYR A 234 -2.84 11.27 -15.82
CA TYR A 234 -2.36 9.98 -15.31
C TYR A 234 -2.86 9.65 -13.89
N PRO A 235 -2.68 10.52 -12.87
CA PRO A 235 -3.27 10.29 -11.56
C PRO A 235 -4.79 10.14 -11.56
N ARG A 236 -5.50 10.94 -12.38
CA ARG A 236 -6.97 10.82 -12.50
C ARG A 236 -7.38 9.44 -12.98
N ILE A 237 -6.72 8.92 -14.00
CA ILE A 237 -7.00 7.58 -14.54
C ILE A 237 -6.70 6.51 -13.48
N SER A 238 -5.51 6.55 -12.89
CA SER A 238 -5.09 5.55 -11.89
C SER A 238 -6.02 5.52 -10.68
N LEU A 239 -6.39 6.69 -10.14
CA LEU A 239 -7.32 6.78 -9.02
C LEU A 239 -8.75 6.37 -9.40
N SER A 240 -9.22 6.69 -10.61
CA SER A 240 -10.54 6.23 -11.07
C SER A 240 -10.59 4.70 -11.17
N ILE A 241 -9.50 4.08 -11.63
CA ILE A 241 -9.37 2.62 -11.66
C ILE A 241 -9.33 2.06 -10.24
N ALA A 242 -8.56 2.66 -9.32
CA ALA A 242 -8.51 2.24 -7.93
C ALA A 242 -9.91 2.24 -7.27
N TRP A 243 -10.69 3.30 -7.47
CA TRP A 243 -12.06 3.38 -6.95
C TRP A 243 -13.01 2.40 -7.61
N THR A 244 -12.81 2.09 -8.89
CA THR A 244 -13.58 1.06 -9.58
C THR A 244 -13.32 -0.31 -8.95
N TRP A 245 -12.08 -0.61 -8.59
CA TRP A 245 -11.74 -1.84 -7.88
C TRP A 245 -12.24 -1.87 -6.44
N LEU A 246 -12.28 -0.73 -5.75
CA LEU A 246 -12.90 -0.64 -4.43
C LEU A 246 -14.42 -0.87 -4.48
N LEU A 247 -15.10 -0.39 -5.53
CA LEU A 247 -16.50 -0.76 -5.78
C LEU A 247 -16.64 -2.25 -6.11
N ALA A 248 -15.75 -2.77 -6.96
CA ALA A 248 -15.75 -4.18 -7.33
C ALA A 248 -15.56 -5.07 -6.10
N SER A 249 -14.72 -4.69 -5.13
CA SER A 249 -14.54 -5.46 -3.89
C SER A 249 -15.84 -5.53 -3.08
N ALA A 250 -16.64 -4.46 -3.01
CA ALA A 250 -17.95 -4.50 -2.37
C ALA A 250 -18.84 -5.58 -3.01
N ILE A 251 -18.89 -5.65 -4.35
CA ILE A 251 -19.70 -6.63 -5.07
C ILE A 251 -19.13 -8.06 -4.94
N LEU A 252 -17.81 -8.20 -5.12
CA LEU A 252 -17.11 -9.48 -5.15
C LEU A 252 -17.00 -10.13 -3.76
N SER A 253 -17.09 -9.34 -2.68
CA SER A 253 -17.19 -9.85 -1.30
C SER A 253 -18.35 -10.83 -1.10
N LEU A 254 -19.39 -10.75 -1.93
CA LEU A 254 -20.55 -11.65 -1.89
C LEU A 254 -20.36 -12.94 -2.71
N LYS A 255 -19.27 -13.05 -3.47
CA LYS A 255 -19.10 -14.07 -4.53
C LYS A 255 -17.85 -14.91 -4.34
N SER A 256 -16.70 -14.28 -4.07
CA SER A 256 -15.43 -14.99 -3.98
C SER A 256 -14.47 -14.25 -3.04
N TYR A 257 -13.93 -14.99 -2.07
CA TYR A 257 -12.92 -14.51 -1.15
C TYR A 257 -11.69 -13.99 -1.90
N ASP A 258 -11.15 -14.78 -2.83
CA ASP A 258 -9.95 -14.38 -3.57
C ASP A 258 -10.21 -13.16 -4.45
N ALA A 259 -11.35 -13.12 -5.16
CA ALA A 259 -11.70 -11.97 -5.98
C ALA A 259 -11.84 -10.68 -5.15
N PHE A 260 -12.42 -10.80 -3.95
CA PHE A 260 -12.54 -9.71 -2.99
C PHE A 260 -11.15 -9.20 -2.53
N ILE A 261 -10.30 -10.12 -2.07
CA ILE A 261 -8.95 -9.82 -1.60
C ILE A 261 -8.11 -9.18 -2.70
N HIS A 262 -8.08 -9.74 -3.91
CA HIS A 262 -7.31 -9.20 -5.04
C HIS A 262 -7.83 -7.85 -5.51
N SER A 263 -9.16 -7.61 -5.46
CA SER A 263 -9.73 -6.31 -5.79
C SER A 263 -9.25 -5.21 -4.84
N ILE A 264 -9.05 -5.51 -3.57
CA ILE A 264 -8.47 -4.57 -2.62
C ILE A 264 -6.95 -4.51 -2.79
N ALA A 265 -6.27 -5.63 -2.54
CA ALA A 265 -4.83 -5.70 -2.40
C ALA A 265 -4.09 -5.28 -3.67
N VAL A 266 -4.59 -5.70 -4.83
CA VAL A 266 -3.98 -5.37 -6.13
C VAL A 266 -4.72 -4.23 -6.81
N GLY A 267 -6.05 -4.31 -6.86
CA GLY A 267 -6.88 -3.35 -7.58
C GLY A 267 -6.89 -1.97 -6.95
N PHE A 268 -7.25 -1.87 -5.67
CA PHE A 268 -7.33 -0.59 -4.98
C PHE A 268 -5.96 -0.06 -4.56
N LEU A 269 -5.15 -0.86 -3.85
CA LEU A 269 -3.90 -0.36 -3.25
C LEU A 269 -2.84 0.00 -4.29
N PHE A 270 -2.51 -0.89 -5.24
CA PHE A 270 -1.44 -0.59 -6.21
C PHE A 270 -1.84 0.50 -7.21
N ASN A 271 -3.09 0.53 -7.69
CA ASN A 271 -3.53 1.65 -8.54
C ASN A 271 -3.55 2.98 -7.79
N THR A 272 -3.78 2.96 -6.47
CA THR A 272 -3.60 4.15 -5.64
C THR A 272 -2.13 4.55 -5.57
N VAL A 273 -1.22 3.62 -5.25
CA VAL A 273 0.23 3.87 -5.22
C VAL A 273 0.72 4.43 -6.56
N PHE A 274 0.22 3.92 -7.68
CA PHE A 274 0.55 4.43 -9.02
C PHE A 274 -0.03 5.81 -9.30
N GLY A 275 -1.21 6.12 -8.76
CA GLY A 275 -1.87 7.41 -8.98
C GLY A 275 -1.31 8.53 -8.12
N VAL A 276 -0.93 8.19 -6.90
CA VAL A 276 -0.43 9.10 -5.87
C VAL A 276 1.09 9.04 -5.81
N ASP A 277 1.75 9.11 -6.98
CA ASP A 277 3.21 9.16 -7.11
C ASP A 277 3.90 10.11 -6.11
N ALA A 278 3.16 11.10 -5.55
CA ALA A 278 3.55 11.95 -4.43
C ALA A 278 4.18 11.18 -3.26
N VAL A 279 3.62 10.07 -2.78
CA VAL A 279 4.18 9.32 -1.63
C VAL A 279 5.60 8.84 -1.94
N LEU A 280 5.80 8.21 -3.10
CA LEU A 280 7.13 7.75 -3.53
C LEU A 280 8.05 8.93 -3.87
N ILE A 281 7.53 9.98 -4.51
CA ILE A 281 8.30 11.17 -4.88
C ILE A 281 8.74 11.94 -3.63
N ASP A 282 7.89 12.12 -2.64
CA ASP A 282 8.16 12.84 -1.38
C ASP A 282 9.14 12.05 -0.53
N MET A 283 8.99 10.71 -0.44
CA MET A 283 10.02 9.82 0.12
C MET A 283 11.37 9.99 -0.58
N LEU A 284 11.37 10.08 -1.91
CA LEU A 284 12.59 10.20 -2.70
C LEU A 284 13.22 11.60 -2.60
N ILE A 285 12.42 12.66 -2.54
CA ILE A 285 12.88 14.03 -2.30
C ILE A 285 13.48 14.10 -0.89
N ALA A 286 12.81 13.58 0.13
CA ALA A 286 13.31 13.56 1.50
C ALA A 286 14.63 12.79 1.63
N SER A 287 14.72 11.62 0.99
CA SER A 287 15.89 10.76 1.07
C SER A 287 17.08 11.22 0.22
N THR A 288 16.85 11.96 -0.87
CA THR A 288 17.94 12.39 -1.78
C THR A 288 18.29 13.86 -1.63
N GLY A 289 17.33 14.71 -1.23
CA GLY A 289 17.44 16.17 -1.21
C GLY A 289 17.30 16.82 -2.59
N PHE A 290 17.07 16.05 -3.66
CA PHE A 290 16.89 16.58 -5.01
C PHE A 290 15.41 16.63 -5.37
N HIS A 291 15.01 17.67 -6.11
CA HIS A 291 13.66 17.74 -6.66
C HIS A 291 13.55 16.82 -7.88
N ILE A 292 12.75 15.76 -7.78
CA ILE A 292 12.65 14.73 -8.81
C ILE A 292 11.37 14.91 -9.61
N LYS A 293 11.49 14.92 -10.95
CA LYS A 293 10.34 14.89 -11.86
C LYS A 293 10.22 13.51 -12.49
N ILE A 294 9.12 12.82 -12.21
CA ILE A 294 8.81 11.52 -12.83
C ILE A 294 7.84 11.74 -13.98
N LYS A 295 8.18 11.19 -15.15
CA LYS A 295 7.25 11.10 -16.29
C LYS A 295 6.37 9.87 -16.09
N PRO A 296 5.03 10.03 -16.14
CA PRO A 296 4.11 8.92 -15.98
C PRO A 296 4.23 7.95 -17.15
N SER A 297 4.02 6.66 -16.87
CA SER A 297 3.93 5.60 -17.86
C SER A 297 2.63 4.85 -17.66
N TYR A 298 1.81 4.74 -18.69
CA TYR A 298 0.52 4.01 -18.62
C TYR A 298 0.69 2.49 -18.72
N ILE A 299 1.86 2.02 -19.15
CA ILE A 299 2.14 0.59 -19.35
C ILE A 299 1.92 -0.22 -18.04
N PRO A 300 2.50 0.16 -16.88
CA PRO A 300 2.25 -0.53 -15.62
C PRO A 300 0.77 -0.66 -15.27
N ILE A 301 0.00 0.43 -15.41
CA ILE A 301 -1.44 0.45 -15.11
C ILE A 301 -2.18 -0.52 -16.02
N ILE A 302 -1.93 -0.45 -17.34
CA ILE A 302 -2.64 -1.29 -18.31
C ILE A 302 -2.33 -2.78 -18.05
N ILE A 303 -1.05 -3.14 -17.91
CA ILE A 303 -0.64 -4.53 -17.69
C ILE A 303 -1.21 -5.06 -16.36
N LEU A 304 -1.10 -4.29 -15.27
CA LEU A 304 -1.62 -4.68 -13.96
C LEU A 304 -3.12 -4.98 -14.02
N ASN A 305 -3.91 -4.06 -14.60
CA ASN A 305 -5.36 -4.17 -14.59
C ASN A 305 -5.89 -5.23 -15.55
N ILE A 306 -5.24 -5.46 -16.70
CA ILE A 306 -5.56 -6.61 -17.56
C ILE A 306 -5.28 -7.91 -16.80
N GLY A 307 -4.12 -8.03 -16.15
CA GLY A 307 -3.79 -9.19 -15.34
C GLY A 307 -4.79 -9.42 -14.20
N LEU A 308 -5.21 -8.35 -13.53
CA LEU A 308 -6.19 -8.42 -12.45
C LEU A 308 -7.60 -8.78 -12.96
N LEU A 309 -8.04 -8.29 -14.11
CA LEU A 309 -9.30 -8.72 -14.73
C LEU A 309 -9.31 -10.22 -15.01
N LEU A 310 -8.24 -10.74 -15.62
CA LEU A 310 -8.08 -12.18 -15.83
C LEU A 310 -8.08 -12.94 -14.50
N ARG A 311 -7.43 -12.38 -13.47
CA ARG A 311 -7.42 -12.99 -12.14
C ARG A 311 -8.80 -13.05 -11.52
N THR A 312 -9.57 -11.97 -11.58
CA THR A 312 -10.95 -11.94 -11.07
C THR A 312 -11.84 -12.93 -11.79
N ILE A 313 -11.70 -13.08 -13.11
CA ILE A 313 -12.43 -14.10 -13.88
C ILE A 313 -12.07 -15.50 -13.39
N TYR A 314 -10.79 -15.79 -13.16
CA TYR A 314 -10.36 -17.07 -12.60
C TYR A 314 -10.91 -17.29 -11.18
N ASP A 315 -10.83 -16.29 -10.30
CA ASP A 315 -11.30 -16.34 -8.92
C ASP A 315 -12.83 -16.52 -8.81
N LEU A 316 -13.57 -16.26 -9.89
CA LEU A 316 -15.01 -16.53 -10.00
C LEU A 316 -15.33 -17.95 -10.52
N GLY A 317 -14.32 -18.79 -10.75
CA GLY A 317 -14.45 -20.20 -11.11
C GLY A 317 -14.35 -20.50 -12.61
N PHE A 318 -14.03 -19.52 -13.44
CA PHE A 318 -13.81 -19.75 -14.87
C PHE A 318 -12.40 -20.30 -15.13
N SER A 319 -12.28 -21.23 -16.08
CA SER A 319 -11.01 -21.81 -16.50
C SER A 319 -10.75 -21.55 -17.99
N SER A 320 -9.53 -21.09 -18.31
CA SER A 320 -9.06 -20.90 -19.68
C SER A 320 -7.53 -20.80 -19.66
N PRO A 321 -6.81 -21.32 -20.68
CA PRO A 321 -5.36 -21.20 -20.77
C PRO A 321 -4.86 -19.74 -20.73
N LEU A 322 -5.67 -18.79 -21.18
CA LEU A 322 -5.34 -17.36 -21.13
C LEU A 322 -5.24 -16.84 -19.69
N LEU A 323 -5.93 -17.46 -18.73
CA LEU A 323 -5.94 -17.03 -17.34
C LEU A 323 -4.61 -17.28 -16.63
N ILE A 324 -3.76 -18.17 -17.16
CA ILE A 324 -2.38 -18.39 -16.68
C ILE A 324 -1.56 -17.09 -16.74
N LEU A 325 -1.89 -16.18 -17.66
CA LEU A 325 -1.21 -14.89 -17.79
C LEU A 325 -1.60 -13.90 -16.70
N SER A 326 -2.66 -14.16 -15.92
CA SER A 326 -3.17 -13.22 -14.92
C SER A 326 -2.12 -12.80 -13.89
N ALA A 327 -1.38 -13.75 -13.32
CA ALA A 327 -0.37 -13.48 -12.29
C ALA A 327 0.93 -12.88 -12.87
N PRO A 328 1.50 -13.38 -13.99
CA PRO A 328 2.64 -12.74 -14.65
C PRO A 328 2.37 -11.29 -15.05
N LEU A 329 1.19 -11.00 -15.60
CA LEU A 329 0.83 -9.63 -15.98
C LEU A 329 0.78 -8.72 -14.74
N GLN A 330 0.18 -9.15 -13.63
CA GLN A 330 0.20 -8.36 -12.40
C GLN A 330 1.64 -8.11 -11.90
N GLY A 331 2.47 -9.15 -11.84
CA GLY A 331 3.87 -9.04 -11.43
C GLY A 331 4.67 -8.09 -12.33
N ILE A 332 4.58 -8.25 -13.65
CA ILE A 332 5.25 -7.38 -14.64
C ILE A 332 4.72 -5.95 -14.54
N GLY A 333 3.42 -5.76 -14.33
CA GLY A 333 2.81 -4.45 -14.10
C GLY A 333 3.47 -3.73 -12.94
N ILE A 334 3.50 -4.37 -11.76
CA ILE A 334 4.13 -3.81 -10.55
C ILE A 334 5.63 -3.54 -10.76
N LEU A 335 6.38 -4.52 -11.29
CA LEU A 335 7.82 -4.37 -11.53
C LEU A 335 8.13 -3.25 -12.51
N SER A 336 7.36 -3.15 -13.59
CA SER A 336 7.57 -2.12 -14.61
C SER A 336 7.34 -0.72 -14.05
N PHE A 337 6.40 -0.54 -13.11
CA PHE A 337 6.22 0.72 -12.40
C PHE A 337 7.49 1.08 -11.62
N TYR A 338 7.92 0.21 -10.71
CA TYR A 338 9.09 0.48 -9.87
C TYR A 338 10.37 0.69 -10.68
N LEU A 339 10.64 -0.17 -11.67
CA LEU A 339 11.82 -0.05 -12.53
C LEU A 339 11.82 1.28 -13.30
N ASN A 340 10.67 1.71 -13.84
CA ASN A 340 10.57 2.98 -14.54
C ASN A 340 10.77 4.17 -13.59
N THR A 341 10.19 4.12 -12.40
CA THR A 341 10.35 5.13 -11.34
C THR A 341 11.82 5.23 -10.93
N PHE A 342 12.43 4.12 -10.51
CA PHE A 342 13.84 4.08 -10.09
C PHE A 342 14.81 4.51 -11.19
N ARG A 343 14.61 4.07 -12.43
CA ARG A 343 15.46 4.47 -13.56
C ARG A 343 15.44 5.99 -13.75
N GLN A 344 14.27 6.63 -13.66
CA GLN A 344 14.14 8.08 -13.78
C GLN A 344 14.78 8.83 -12.62
N VAL A 345 14.63 8.30 -11.41
CA VAL A 345 15.17 8.82 -10.16
C VAL A 345 16.70 8.76 -10.17
N PHE A 346 17.30 7.59 -10.37
CA PHE A 346 18.75 7.43 -10.37
C PHE A 346 19.43 8.24 -11.47
N LYS A 347 18.78 8.37 -12.63
CA LYS A 347 19.27 9.24 -13.71
C LYS A 347 19.31 10.71 -13.31
N GLN A 348 18.33 11.19 -12.55
CA GLN A 348 18.28 12.58 -12.07
C GLN A 348 19.28 12.84 -10.95
N ILE A 349 19.36 11.93 -9.97
CA ILE A 349 20.35 12.00 -8.88
C ILE A 349 21.77 12.05 -9.46
N ARG A 350 22.10 11.14 -10.40
CA ARG A 350 23.43 11.11 -11.03
C ARG A 350 23.75 12.39 -11.80
N LYS A 351 22.75 13.05 -12.38
CA LYS A 351 22.92 14.34 -13.05
C LYS A 351 23.15 15.47 -12.04
N GLY A 352 22.40 15.51 -10.94
CA GLY A 352 22.58 16.51 -9.87
C GLY A 352 24.00 16.51 -9.31
N TYR A 353 24.52 15.33 -8.97
CA TYR A 353 25.89 15.19 -8.47
C TYR A 353 27.00 15.54 -9.47
N LYS A 354 26.70 15.58 -10.78
CA LYS A 354 27.67 16.02 -11.80
C LYS A 354 27.72 17.53 -11.98
N VAL A 355 26.72 18.26 -11.49
CA VAL A 355 26.65 19.72 -11.58
C VAL A 355 27.24 20.39 -10.33
N GLU A 356 27.26 19.68 -9.20
CA GLU A 356 27.87 20.15 -7.93
C GLU A 356 29.38 19.88 -7.83
N LYS A 357 29.96 19.14 -8.77
CA LYS A 357 31.42 18.95 -8.93
C LYS A 357 31.90 19.78 -10.11
#